data_AF-A0A316LA46-F1
#
_entry.id   AF-A0A316LA46-F1
#
_cell.length_a   1.000
_cell.length_b   1.000
_cell.length_c   1.000
_cell.angle_alpha   90.00
_cell.angle_beta   90.00
_cell.angle_gamma   90.00
#
_symmetry.space_group_name_H-M   'P 1'
#
loop_
_entity.id
_entity.type
_entity.pdbx_description
1 polymer ?
#
loop_
_entity_poly.entity_id
_entity_poly.type
_entity_poly.pdbx_seq_one_letter_code
_entity_poly.pdbx_strand_id
1 'polypeptide(L)'
;MKQHWLRAATLLVAILMLALCLVGCGGEAGPQGPQGPQGEQGIQGEQGEQGIQGEKGEKGDTGAQGPRGATGATGPQGPQGEPGEDADPQVIADLQAQIQELEDQLAAANAKIQQQAQDINTMKSDIQAAKDDAARANQRLDNMAYPWQ
;
A
#
# COMPACT_ATOMS: atom_id res chain seq x y z
N MET A 1 -30.74 7.81 -7.87
CA MET A 1 -30.54 8.05 -6.42
C MET A 1 -29.93 6.86 -5.68
N LYS A 2 -30.53 5.65 -5.69
CA LYS A 2 -30.03 4.48 -4.94
C LYS A 2 -28.59 4.02 -5.31
N GLN A 3 -28.23 4.08 -6.58
CA GLN A 3 -26.90 3.67 -7.09
C GLN A 3 -25.77 4.60 -6.63
N HIS A 4 -26.05 5.89 -6.47
CA HIS A 4 -25.06 6.87 -6.02
C HIS A 4 -24.80 6.73 -4.52
N TRP A 5 -25.84 6.45 -3.72
CA TRP A 5 -25.72 6.19 -2.29
C TRP A 5 -24.91 4.92 -1.99
N LEU A 6 -25.14 3.86 -2.77
CA LEU A 6 -24.41 2.60 -2.61
C LEU A 6 -22.91 2.76 -2.91
N ARG A 7 -22.56 3.49 -3.99
CA ARG A 7 -21.17 3.78 -4.36
C ARG A 7 -20.45 4.63 -3.31
N ALA A 8 -21.12 5.65 -2.77
CA ALA A 8 -20.58 6.49 -1.70
C ALA A 8 -20.33 5.69 -0.42
N ALA A 9 -21.28 4.82 -0.03
CA ALA A 9 -21.11 3.93 1.12
C ALA A 9 -19.96 2.94 0.92
N THR A 10 -19.79 2.38 -0.28
CA THR A 10 -18.66 1.49 -0.59
C THR A 10 -17.32 2.23 -0.56
N LEU A 11 -17.26 3.47 -1.07
CA LEU A 11 -16.05 4.29 -1.02
C LEU A 11 -15.66 4.62 0.43
N LEU A 12 -16.63 5.05 1.24
CA LEU A 12 -16.42 5.34 2.66
C LEU A 12 -15.89 4.13 3.44
N VAL A 13 -16.46 2.93 3.19
CA VAL A 13 -15.98 1.69 3.82
C VAL A 13 -14.56 1.34 3.36
N ALA A 14 -14.23 1.53 2.08
CA ALA A 14 -12.89 1.28 1.56
C ALA A 14 -11.85 2.27 2.12
N ILE A 15 -12.21 3.54 2.26
CA ILE A 15 -11.37 4.59 2.87
C ILE A 15 -11.16 4.30 4.36
N LEU A 16 -12.21 3.87 5.07
CA LEU A 16 -12.11 3.51 6.49
C LEU A 16 -11.20 2.27 6.70
N MET A 17 -11.28 1.28 5.81
CA MET A 17 -10.39 0.11 5.80
C MET A 17 -8.93 0.48 5.51
N LEU A 18 -8.68 1.38 4.55
CA LEU A 18 -7.35 1.89 4.23
C LEU A 18 -6.75 2.72 5.38
N ALA A 19 -7.56 3.56 6.03
CA ALA A 19 -7.15 4.35 7.17
C ALA A 19 -6.79 3.49 8.40
N LEU A 20 -7.57 2.44 8.67
CA LEU A 20 -7.23 1.45 9.70
C LEU A 20 -5.90 0.72 9.41
N CYS A 21 -5.61 0.46 8.13
CA CYS A 21 -4.37 -0.18 7.70
C CYS A 21 -3.16 0.75 7.89
N LEU A 22 -3.30 2.05 7.61
CA LEU A 22 -2.25 3.07 7.74
C LEU A 22 -1.86 3.36 9.20
N VAL A 23 -2.80 3.27 10.14
CA VAL A 23 -2.55 3.51 11.58
C VAL A 23 -2.09 2.24 12.30
N GLY A 24 -2.31 1.06 11.72
CA GLY A 24 -2.01 -0.24 12.32
C GLY A 24 -0.71 -0.91 11.89
N CYS A 25 -0.01 -0.38 10.89
CA CYS A 25 1.23 -0.96 10.38
C CYS A 25 2.46 -0.31 11.02
N GLY A 26 2.58 -0.39 12.35
CA GLY A 26 3.90 -0.27 12.97
C GLY A 26 4.72 -1.44 12.47
N GLY A 27 5.71 -1.19 11.61
CA GLY A 27 6.42 -2.27 10.91
C GLY A 27 7.01 -3.25 11.92
N GLU A 28 6.64 -4.53 11.80
CA GLU A 28 7.23 -5.60 12.63
C GLU A 28 8.75 -5.50 12.55
N ALA A 29 9.41 -5.53 13.72
CA ALA A 29 10.86 -5.40 13.77
C ALA A 29 11.53 -6.45 12.86
N GLY A 30 12.51 -6.00 12.07
CA GLY A 30 13.14 -6.86 11.06
C GLY A 30 13.72 -8.15 11.66
N PRO A 31 13.73 -9.25 10.88
CA PRO A 31 14.20 -10.54 11.36
C PRO A 31 15.64 -10.45 11.86
N GLN A 32 15.97 -11.30 12.83
CA GLN A 32 17.31 -11.35 13.39
C GLN A 32 18.35 -11.73 12.33
N GLY A 33 19.50 -11.05 12.31
CA GLY A 33 20.58 -11.33 11.38
C GLY A 33 21.17 -12.75 11.50
N PRO A 34 21.82 -13.27 10.44
CA PRO A 34 22.37 -14.62 10.43
C PRO A 34 23.49 -14.81 11.46
N GLN A 35 23.77 -16.07 11.80
CA GLN A 35 24.88 -16.44 12.66
C GLN A 35 26.23 -16.13 11.98
N GLY A 36 27.22 -15.63 12.75
CA GLY A 36 28.56 -15.37 12.25
C GLY A 36 29.35 -16.65 11.86
N PRO A 37 30.43 -16.53 11.07
CA PRO A 37 31.22 -17.68 10.62
C PRO A 37 31.90 -18.42 11.78
N GLN A 38 32.26 -19.68 11.55
CA GLN A 38 33.04 -20.49 12.48
C GLN A 38 34.48 -19.93 12.59
N GLY A 39 35.02 -19.89 13.81
CA GLY A 39 36.40 -19.44 14.04
C GLY A 39 37.45 -20.38 13.40
N GLU A 40 38.63 -19.82 13.12
CA GLU A 40 39.76 -20.54 12.49
C GLU A 40 40.24 -21.74 13.33
N GLN A 41 40.83 -22.73 12.66
CA GLN A 41 41.39 -23.90 13.32
C GLN A 41 42.65 -23.52 14.12
N GLY A 42 42.76 -24.02 15.37
CA GLY A 42 43.95 -23.81 16.20
C GLY A 42 45.25 -24.35 15.57
N ILE A 43 46.36 -23.67 15.85
CA ILE A 43 47.71 -24.01 15.35
C ILE A 43 48.15 -25.42 15.79
N GLN A 44 48.94 -26.10 14.94
CA GLN A 44 49.52 -27.41 15.25
C GLN A 44 50.56 -27.27 16.37
N GLY A 45 50.54 -28.19 17.35
CA GLY A 45 51.51 -28.20 18.44
C GLY A 45 52.95 -28.44 17.97
N GLU A 46 53.93 -27.87 18.68
CA GLU A 46 55.35 -28.00 18.38
C GLU A 46 55.84 -29.45 18.49
N GLN A 47 56.87 -29.81 17.70
CA GLN A 47 57.48 -31.13 17.73
C GLN A 47 58.21 -31.34 19.06
N GLY A 48 58.02 -32.51 19.70
CA GLY A 48 58.69 -32.84 20.97
C GLY A 48 60.21 -32.84 20.87
N GLU A 49 60.88 -32.48 21.99
CA GLU A 49 62.33 -32.39 22.07
C GLU A 49 63.03 -33.75 21.82
N GLN A 50 64.21 -33.70 21.21
CA GLN A 50 65.01 -34.90 20.94
C GLN A 50 65.54 -35.50 22.24
N GLY A 51 65.28 -36.80 22.47
CA GLY A 51 65.77 -37.51 23.66
C GLY A 51 67.30 -37.48 23.80
N ILE A 52 67.78 -37.32 25.03
CA ILE A 52 69.20 -37.34 25.42
C ILE A 52 69.85 -38.70 25.10
N GLN A 53 71.04 -38.68 24.48
CA GLN A 53 71.77 -39.88 24.06
C GLN A 53 72.44 -40.58 25.26
N GLY A 54 71.97 -41.78 25.61
CA GLY A 54 72.57 -42.68 26.60
C GLY A 54 73.06 -44.00 25.98
N GLU A 55 74.12 -44.58 26.55
CA GLU A 55 74.82 -45.78 26.07
C GLU A 55 73.87 -46.97 25.78
N LYS A 56 73.96 -47.52 24.56
CA LYS A 56 73.40 -48.79 24.06
C LYS A 56 72.16 -49.32 24.81
N GLY A 57 71.09 -48.53 24.82
CA GLY A 57 69.70 -48.95 25.05
C GLY A 57 68.88 -48.66 23.80
N GLU A 58 67.74 -49.34 23.64
CA GLU A 58 66.86 -49.23 22.46
C GLU A 58 66.55 -47.76 22.12
N LYS A 59 66.48 -47.43 20.82
CA LYS A 59 66.13 -46.09 20.34
C LYS A 59 64.77 -45.71 20.93
N GLY A 60 64.72 -44.66 21.73
CA GLY A 60 63.46 -44.17 22.32
C GLY A 60 62.44 -43.82 21.24
N ASP A 61 61.20 -44.22 21.46
CA ASP A 61 60.09 -44.00 20.54
C ASP A 61 59.86 -42.49 20.28
N THR A 62 59.51 -42.15 19.05
CA THR A 62 59.14 -40.76 18.68
C THR A 62 57.94 -40.32 19.53
N GLY A 63 58.03 -39.14 20.14
CA GLY A 63 56.94 -38.57 20.94
C GLY A 63 55.63 -38.47 20.15
N ALA A 64 54.50 -38.74 20.82
CA ALA A 64 53.18 -38.71 20.21
C ALA A 64 52.85 -37.32 19.63
N GLN A 65 52.17 -37.28 18.49
CA GLN A 65 51.67 -36.04 17.90
C GLN A 65 50.71 -35.35 18.88
N GLY A 66 50.91 -34.04 19.10
CA GLY A 66 50.03 -33.24 19.94
C GLY A 66 48.58 -33.23 19.45
N PRO A 67 47.59 -33.02 20.35
CA PRO A 67 46.18 -33.03 19.98
C PRO A 67 45.84 -31.92 18.98
N ARG A 68 44.85 -32.16 18.12
CA ARG A 68 44.30 -31.14 17.22
C ARG A 68 43.71 -29.99 18.06
N GLY A 69 44.04 -28.74 17.71
CA GLY A 69 43.46 -27.56 18.34
C GLY A 69 41.93 -27.56 18.25
N ALA A 70 41.27 -27.02 19.29
CA ALA A 70 39.82 -26.94 19.33
C ALA A 70 39.27 -26.11 18.17
N THR A 71 38.08 -26.49 17.67
CA THR A 71 37.33 -25.68 16.73
C THR A 71 36.99 -24.32 17.37
N GLY A 72 37.23 -23.23 16.64
CA GLY A 72 36.86 -21.89 17.11
C GLY A 72 35.35 -21.77 17.38
N ALA A 73 34.99 -20.97 18.39
CA ALA A 73 33.60 -20.75 18.74
C ALA A 73 32.82 -20.15 17.56
N THR A 74 31.53 -20.46 17.45
CA THR A 74 30.69 -19.83 16.44
C THR A 74 30.49 -18.34 16.76
N GLY A 75 30.52 -17.49 15.73
CA GLY A 75 30.32 -16.05 15.90
C GLY A 75 28.96 -15.69 16.53
N PRO A 76 28.85 -14.51 17.16
CA PRO A 76 27.59 -14.07 17.75
C PRO A 76 26.51 -13.91 16.68
N GLN A 77 25.26 -13.94 17.13
CA GLN A 77 24.13 -13.67 16.26
C GLN A 77 24.08 -12.18 15.88
N GLY A 78 23.65 -11.87 14.65
CA GLY A 78 23.50 -10.49 14.18
C GLY A 78 22.44 -9.71 14.98
N PRO A 79 22.50 -8.36 14.95
CA PRO A 79 21.49 -7.53 15.60
C PRO A 79 20.11 -7.73 14.98
N GLN A 80 19.07 -7.39 15.74
CA GLN A 80 17.70 -7.30 15.25
C GLN A 80 17.56 -6.13 14.28
N GLY A 81 16.71 -6.25 13.26
CA GLY A 81 16.43 -5.16 12.32
C GLY A 81 15.66 -4.01 12.97
N GLU A 82 15.81 -2.79 12.44
CA GLU A 82 15.10 -1.62 12.96
C GLU A 82 13.57 -1.75 12.75
N PRO A 83 12.75 -1.17 13.64
CA PRO A 83 11.31 -1.05 13.43
C PRO A 83 10.98 -0.28 12.15
N GLY A 84 9.88 -0.61 11.47
CA GLY A 84 9.41 0.18 10.33
C GLY A 84 8.95 1.57 10.75
N GLU A 85 9.17 2.59 9.91
CA GLU A 85 8.74 3.97 10.19
C GLU A 85 7.20 4.05 10.24
N ASP A 86 6.67 4.62 11.32
CA ASP A 86 5.24 4.96 11.42
C ASP A 86 4.88 6.02 10.36
N ALA A 87 3.67 5.93 9.79
CA ALA A 87 3.21 6.88 8.79
C ALA A 87 3.16 8.32 9.35
N ASP A 88 3.82 9.27 8.67
CA ASP A 88 3.87 10.68 9.05
C ASP A 88 2.44 11.25 9.20
N PRO A 89 2.04 11.73 10.40
CA PRO A 89 0.72 12.32 10.64
C PRO A 89 0.36 13.46 9.69
N GLN A 90 1.34 14.22 9.20
CA GLN A 90 1.14 15.32 8.26
C GLN A 90 0.67 14.81 6.89
N VAL A 91 1.24 13.72 6.41
CA VAL A 91 0.86 13.08 5.14
C VAL A 91 -0.59 12.57 5.21
N ILE A 92 -1.01 12.05 6.36
CA ILE A 92 -2.40 11.61 6.57
C ILE A 92 -3.36 12.79 6.53
N ALA A 93 -3.03 13.91 7.18
CA ALA A 93 -3.86 15.12 7.18
C ALA A 93 -3.99 15.74 5.78
N ASP A 94 -2.89 15.80 5.03
CA ASP A 94 -2.87 16.34 3.67
C ASP A 94 -3.70 15.47 2.70
N LEU A 95 -3.66 14.15 2.85
CA LEU A 95 -4.51 13.23 2.08
C LEU A 95 -6.00 13.38 2.44
N GLN A 96 -6.33 13.57 3.71
CA GLN A 96 -7.71 13.82 4.14
C GLN A 96 -8.26 15.14 3.57
N ALA A 97 -7.44 16.20 3.55
CA ALA A 97 -7.82 17.48 2.97
C ALA A 97 -8.08 17.37 1.45
N GLN A 98 -7.23 16.64 0.73
CA GLN A 98 -7.43 16.38 -0.70
C GLN A 98 -8.70 15.56 -0.96
N ILE A 99 -9.01 14.58 -0.12
CA ILE A 99 -10.26 13.80 -0.23
C ILE A 99 -11.47 14.71 -0.03
N GLN A 100 -11.46 15.58 0.97
CA GLN A 100 -12.58 16.48 1.23
C GLN A 100 -12.83 17.44 0.07
N GLU A 101 -11.76 18.00 -0.50
CA GLU A 101 -11.84 18.86 -1.67
C GLU A 101 -12.45 18.12 -2.88
N LEU A 102 -12.07 16.85 -3.11
CA LEU A 102 -12.67 16.04 -4.17
C LEU A 102 -14.16 15.74 -3.93
N GLU A 103 -14.57 15.54 -2.68
CA GLU A 103 -15.97 15.35 -2.32
C GLU A 103 -16.81 16.61 -2.58
N ASP A 104 -16.28 17.78 -2.25
CA ASP A 104 -16.94 19.07 -2.50
C ASP A 104 -17.07 19.33 -4.00
N GLN A 105 -16.03 19.04 -4.78
CA GLN A 105 -16.10 19.11 -6.24
C GLN A 105 -17.15 18.16 -6.81
N LEU A 106 -17.24 16.93 -6.30
CA LEU A 106 -18.26 15.96 -6.70
C LEU A 106 -19.68 16.45 -6.36
N ALA A 107 -19.87 17.04 -5.18
CA ALA A 107 -21.14 17.62 -4.77
C ALA A 107 -21.54 18.79 -5.69
N ALA A 108 -20.61 19.69 -6.00
CA ALA A 108 -20.83 20.81 -6.92
C ALA A 108 -21.15 20.34 -8.35
N ALA A 109 -20.44 19.33 -8.85
CA ALA A 109 -20.72 18.73 -10.15
C ALA A 109 -22.13 18.11 -10.20
N ASN A 110 -22.53 17.40 -9.14
CA ASN A 110 -23.88 16.84 -9.04
C ASN A 110 -24.96 17.93 -9.02
N ALA A 111 -24.73 19.04 -8.32
CA ALA A 111 -25.65 20.17 -8.31
C ALA A 111 -25.83 20.78 -9.72
N LYS A 112 -24.74 20.92 -10.48
CA LYS A 112 -24.79 21.39 -11.88
C LYS A 112 -25.60 20.44 -12.77
N ILE A 113 -25.44 19.13 -12.62
CA ILE A 113 -26.22 18.14 -13.36
C ILE A 113 -27.72 18.27 -13.05
N GLN A 114 -28.08 18.50 -11.78
CA GLN A 114 -29.48 18.72 -11.41
C GLN A 114 -30.03 20.01 -12.01
N GLN A 115 -29.24 21.09 -12.02
CA GLN A 115 -29.63 22.34 -12.67
C GLN A 115 -29.89 22.13 -14.16
N GLN A 116 -28.97 21.47 -14.86
CA GLN A 116 -29.16 21.15 -16.28
C GLN A 116 -30.42 20.31 -16.52
N ALA A 117 -30.75 19.37 -15.64
CA ALA A 117 -31.97 18.59 -15.75
C ALA A 117 -33.23 19.46 -15.60
N GLN A 118 -33.22 20.44 -14.70
CA GLN A 118 -34.31 21.41 -14.56
C GLN A 118 -34.44 22.28 -15.82
N ASP A 119 -33.32 22.81 -16.32
CA ASP A 119 -33.30 23.64 -17.52
C ASP A 119 -33.85 22.87 -18.73
N ILE A 120 -33.48 21.58 -18.88
CA ILE A 120 -34.02 20.70 -19.92
C ILE A 120 -35.53 20.53 -19.79
N ASN A 121 -36.05 20.39 -18.57
CA ASN A 121 -37.49 20.26 -18.35
C ASN A 121 -38.24 21.56 -18.66
N THR A 122 -37.67 22.71 -18.30
CA THR A 122 -38.19 24.02 -18.69
C THR A 122 -38.24 24.17 -20.20
N MET A 123 -37.12 23.87 -20.89
CA MET A 123 -37.07 23.92 -22.36
C MET A 123 -38.11 23.00 -23.02
N LYS A 124 -38.35 21.81 -22.46
CA LYS A 124 -39.41 20.92 -22.97
C LYS A 124 -40.80 21.53 -22.81
N SER A 125 -41.07 22.19 -21.69
CA SER A 125 -42.34 22.89 -21.46
C SER A 125 -42.53 24.01 -22.48
N ASP A 126 -41.50 24.82 -22.72
CA ASP A 126 -41.56 25.94 -23.66
C ASP A 126 -41.76 25.47 -25.11
N ILE A 127 -41.05 24.40 -25.52
CA ILE A 127 -41.24 23.77 -26.83
C ILE A 127 -42.68 23.27 -26.99
N GLN A 128 -43.26 22.67 -25.95
CA GLN A 128 -44.64 22.19 -26.01
C GLN A 128 -45.63 23.35 -26.12
N ALA A 129 -45.45 24.42 -25.36
CA ALA A 129 -46.27 25.61 -25.46
C ALA A 129 -46.22 26.22 -26.88
N ALA A 130 -45.02 26.36 -27.44
CA ALA A 130 -44.84 26.85 -28.81
C ALA A 130 -45.50 25.94 -29.86
N LYS A 131 -45.46 24.62 -29.65
CA LYS A 131 -46.13 23.65 -30.52
C LYS A 131 -47.66 23.81 -30.46
N ASP A 132 -48.21 24.02 -29.28
CA ASP A 132 -49.64 24.23 -29.10
C ASP A 132 -50.09 25.57 -29.71
N ASP A 133 -49.27 26.62 -29.60
CA ASP A 133 -49.49 27.90 -30.27
C ASP A 133 -49.50 27.77 -31.80
N ALA A 134 -48.56 27.03 -32.37
CA ALA A 134 -48.52 26.75 -33.80
C ALA A 134 -49.76 25.98 -34.26
N ALA A 135 -50.20 24.98 -33.48
CA ALA A 135 -51.43 24.23 -33.77
C ALA A 135 -52.66 25.14 -33.75
N ARG A 136 -52.79 26.02 -32.75
CA ARG A 136 -53.87 27.02 -32.67
C ARG A 136 -53.85 27.95 -33.88
N ALA A 137 -52.67 28.42 -34.31
CA ALA A 137 -52.55 29.30 -35.46
C ALA A 137 -53.01 28.60 -36.76
N ASN A 138 -52.59 27.35 -36.98
CA ASN A 138 -53.03 26.58 -38.14
C ASN A 138 -54.55 26.35 -38.16
N GLN A 139 -55.14 26.00 -37.01
CA GLN A 139 -56.60 25.84 -36.91
C GLN A 139 -57.34 27.14 -37.26
N ARG A 140 -56.81 28.30 -36.87
CA ARG A 140 -57.39 29.60 -37.25
C ARG A 140 -57.32 29.82 -38.76
N LEU A 141 -56.22 29.45 -39.41
CA LEU A 141 -56.08 29.53 -40.86
C LEU A 141 -57.06 28.60 -41.58
N ASP A 142 -57.21 27.36 -41.11
CA ASP A 142 -58.17 26.40 -41.69
C ASP A 142 -59.61 26.91 -41.60
N ASN A 143 -60.00 27.46 -40.45
CA ASN A 143 -61.33 28.05 -40.25
C ASN A 143 -61.58 29.28 -41.14
N MET A 144 -60.53 30.01 -41.53
CA MET A 144 -60.63 31.13 -42.47
C MET A 144 -60.66 30.66 -43.94
N ALA A 145 -59.95 29.57 -44.26
CA ALA A 145 -59.89 29.00 -45.59
C ALA A 145 -61.21 28.30 -46.00
N TYR A 146 -61.90 27.68 -45.04
CA TYR A 146 -63.17 26.99 -45.27
C TYR A 146 -64.27 27.47 -44.31
N PRO A 147 -64.79 28.69 -44.48
CA PRO A 147 -65.71 29.32 -43.51
C PRO A 147 -67.13 28.73 -43.46
N TRP A 148 -67.44 27.76 -44.33
CA TRP A 148 -68.77 27.14 -44.46
C TRP A 148 -68.78 25.62 -44.22
N GLN A 149 -67.71 25.06 -43.66
CA GLN A 149 -67.70 23.72 -43.04
C GLN A 149 -68.09 23.84 -41.57
#